data_AF-X1SJ77-F1
#
_entry.id   AF-X1SJ77-F1
#
_cell.length_a   1.000
_cell.length_b   1.000
_cell.length_c   1.000
_cell.angle_alpha   90.00
_cell.angle_beta   90.00
_cell.angle_gamma   90.00
#
_symmetry.space_group_name_H-M   'P 1'
#
loop_
_entity.id
_entity.type
_entity.pdbx_description
1 polymer ?
#
loop_
_entity_poly.entity_id
_entity_poly.type
_entity_poly.pdbx_seq_one_letter_code
_entity_poly.pdbx_strand_id
1 'polypeptide(L)'
;MIWRLKIGTWRFTLSFAQVTDVVGVNSKLSDGNHLLMWDFDDVPLYKIKRELGKVRSIYDLPKIYLFNTGAPRHWMAYCFKRVTWRLWKEIVAFTKHVDPQYYKFSVYRDHGTLRVSQKCGREIKRKLVIPSPQPNDVTMDELESWVKYETLTDLSPEGIKELVVI
;
A
#
# COMPACT_ATOMS: atom_id res chain seq x y z
N MET A 1 8.56 -18.17 -13.22
CA MET A 1 9.60 -19.18 -12.91
C MET A 1 10.76 -18.49 -12.18
N ILE A 2 11.35 -19.11 -11.15
CA ILE A 2 12.54 -18.57 -10.44
C ILE A 2 13.65 -19.62 -10.51
N TRP A 3 14.75 -19.28 -11.18
CA TRP A 3 15.97 -20.07 -11.18
C TRP A 3 16.94 -19.53 -10.14
N ARG A 4 17.50 -20.42 -9.32
CA ARG A 4 18.43 -20.08 -8.24
C ARG A 4 19.68 -20.93 -8.40
N LEU A 5 20.83 -20.29 -8.53
CA LEU A 5 22.13 -20.95 -8.58
C LEU A 5 23.00 -20.44 -7.43
N LYS A 6 23.73 -21.34 -6.78
CA LYS A 6 24.72 -21.00 -5.75
C LYS A 6 26.10 -21.47 -6.22
N ILE A 7 27.07 -20.56 -6.31
CA ILE A 7 28.48 -20.86 -6.59
C ILE A 7 29.30 -20.38 -5.40
N GLY A 8 29.80 -21.32 -4.58
CA GLY A 8 30.50 -20.99 -3.33
C GLY A 8 29.60 -20.21 -2.37
N THR A 9 30.01 -18.98 -2.01
CA THR A 9 29.24 -18.05 -1.16
C THR A 9 28.29 -17.15 -1.94
N TRP A 10 28.34 -17.17 -3.26
CA TRP A 10 27.54 -16.32 -4.13
C TRP A 10 26.21 -16.99 -4.48
N ARG A 11 25.12 -16.21 -4.44
CA ARG A 11 23.78 -16.65 -4.84
C ARG A 11 23.28 -15.80 -5.99
N PHE A 12 22.98 -16.44 -7.10
CA PHE A 12 22.33 -15.85 -8.26
C PHE A 12 20.86 -16.24 -8.27
N THR A 13 19.98 -15.27 -8.53
CA THR A 13 18.55 -15.50 -8.70
C THR A 13 18.11 -14.85 -9.99
N LEU A 14 17.56 -15.64 -10.90
CA LEU A 14 16.94 -15.19 -12.14
C LEU A 14 15.43 -15.45 -12.02
N SER A 15 14.61 -14.46 -12.30
CA SER A 15 13.15 -14.62 -12.31
C SER A 15 12.56 -14.11 -13.61
N PHE A 16 11.68 -14.91 -14.21
CA PHE A 16 10.83 -14.50 -15.32
C PHE A 16 9.38 -14.47 -14.84
N ALA A 17 8.75 -13.30 -14.97
CA ALA A 17 7.39 -13.06 -14.54
C ALA A 17 6.72 -12.00 -15.43
N GLN A 18 5.42 -12.14 -15.63
CA GLN A 18 4.62 -11.12 -16.28
C GLN A 18 4.43 -9.94 -15.32
N VAL A 19 4.73 -8.74 -15.81
CA VAL A 19 4.57 -7.50 -15.08
C VAL A 19 3.56 -6.60 -15.75
N THR A 20 3.03 -5.65 -14.97
CA THR A 20 2.19 -4.57 -15.45
C THR A 20 2.65 -3.26 -14.83
N ASP A 21 2.58 -2.20 -15.63
CA ASP A 21 2.90 -0.84 -15.20
C ASP A 21 1.76 -0.26 -14.36
N VAL A 22 2.12 0.34 -13.24
CA VAL A 22 1.18 1.07 -12.39
C VAL A 22 1.76 2.40 -11.96
N VAL A 23 0.87 3.35 -11.69
CA VAL A 23 1.22 4.63 -11.08
C VAL A 23 0.87 4.56 -9.60
N GLY A 24 1.78 5.02 -8.76
CA GLY A 24 1.57 5.21 -7.34
C GLY A 24 1.95 6.60 -6.88
N VAL A 25 1.52 6.91 -5.67
CA VAL A 25 1.85 8.13 -4.94
C VAL A 25 2.64 7.74 -3.70
N ASN A 26 3.73 8.45 -3.44
CA ASN A 26 4.54 8.28 -2.26
C ASN A 26 3.97 9.13 -1.11
N SER A 27 4.17 8.64 0.11
CA SER A 27 3.79 9.34 1.34
C SER A 27 4.61 10.60 1.63
N LYS A 28 5.80 10.73 1.03
CA LYS A 28 6.74 11.81 1.33
C LYS A 28 6.28 13.12 0.70
N LEU A 29 6.26 14.17 1.51
CA LEU A 29 5.88 15.54 1.15
C LEU A 29 7.13 16.38 0.85
N SER A 30 6.94 17.56 0.26
CA SER A 30 8.02 18.47 -0.14
C SER A 30 8.88 18.99 1.02
N ASP A 31 8.28 19.11 2.20
CA ASP A 31 8.96 19.50 3.45
C ASP A 31 9.71 18.33 4.14
N GLY A 32 9.72 17.14 3.53
CA GLY A 32 10.35 15.94 4.08
C GLY A 32 9.51 15.20 5.13
N ASN A 33 8.32 15.70 5.49
CA ASN A 33 7.36 14.95 6.29
C ASN A 33 6.61 13.93 5.43
N HIS A 34 5.69 13.20 6.07
CA HIS A 34 4.89 12.18 5.43
C HIS A 34 3.41 12.35 5.72
N LEU A 35 2.56 11.92 4.79
CA LEU A 35 1.17 11.59 5.10
C LEU A 35 1.02 10.12 5.46
N LEU A 36 -0.05 9.80 6.18
CA LEU A 36 -0.33 8.43 6.59
C LEU A 36 -1.06 7.66 5.49
N MET A 37 -0.52 6.49 5.17
CA MET A 37 -1.02 5.57 4.17
C MET A 37 -0.98 4.15 4.75
N TRP A 38 -1.97 3.32 4.40
CA TRP A 38 -2.00 1.91 4.78
C TRP A 38 -2.42 1.06 3.60
N ASP A 39 -1.81 -0.11 3.48
CA ASP A 39 -2.23 -1.18 2.57
C ASP A 39 -2.65 -2.40 3.39
N PHE A 40 -3.71 -3.06 2.95
CA PHE A 40 -4.31 -4.22 3.62
C PHE A 40 -4.61 -5.30 2.58
N ASP A 41 -4.04 -6.48 2.77
CA ASP A 41 -4.21 -7.64 1.90
C ASP A 41 -4.99 -8.76 2.60
N ASP A 42 -6.02 -9.27 1.91
CA ASP A 42 -6.93 -10.32 2.37
C ASP A 42 -7.58 -10.05 3.75
N VAL A 43 -7.97 -8.82 4.05
CA VAL A 43 -8.61 -8.46 5.33
C VAL A 43 -10.08 -8.10 5.14
N PRO A 44 -11.01 -8.64 5.96
CA PRO A 44 -12.40 -8.20 5.95
C PRO A 44 -12.56 -6.73 6.34
N LEU A 45 -13.42 -6.00 5.62
CA LEU A 45 -13.65 -4.56 5.79
C LEU A 45 -13.95 -4.15 7.24
N TYR A 46 -14.73 -4.94 7.97
CA TYR A 46 -15.11 -4.61 9.35
C TYR A 46 -13.90 -4.60 10.30
N LYS A 47 -12.90 -5.45 10.08
CA LYS A 47 -11.66 -5.46 10.89
C LYS A 47 -10.87 -4.18 10.62
N ILE A 48 -10.69 -3.82 9.35
CA ILE A 48 -9.99 -2.59 8.96
C ILE A 48 -10.66 -1.36 9.56
N LYS A 49 -11.98 -1.24 9.41
CA LYS A 49 -12.75 -0.11 9.98
C LYS A 49 -12.53 0.01 11.48
N ARG A 50 -12.56 -1.12 12.21
CA ARG A 50 -12.34 -1.15 13.66
C ARG A 50 -10.92 -0.73 14.03
N GLU A 51 -9.90 -1.28 13.37
CA GLU A 51 -8.51 -0.97 13.70
C GLU A 51 -8.13 0.47 13.34
N LEU A 52 -8.52 0.96 12.15
CA LEU A 52 -8.32 2.37 11.78
C LEU A 52 -9.08 3.32 12.69
N GLY A 53 -10.28 2.95 13.16
CA GLY A 53 -11.03 3.73 14.15
C GLY A 53 -10.32 3.86 15.51
N LYS A 54 -9.66 2.78 15.97
CA LYS A 54 -8.82 2.81 17.18
C LYS A 54 -7.59 3.69 16.99
N VAL A 55 -6.83 3.45 15.92
CA VAL A 55 -5.62 4.22 15.58
C VAL A 55 -5.95 5.70 15.51
N ARG A 56 -7.01 6.07 14.79
CA ARG A 56 -7.50 7.45 14.71
C ARG A 56 -7.76 8.06 16.09
N SER A 57 -8.38 7.31 16.98
CA SER A 57 -8.74 7.82 18.32
C SER A 57 -7.53 7.94 19.24
N ILE A 58 -6.53 7.06 19.09
CA ILE A 58 -5.30 7.07 19.91
C ILE A 58 -4.34 8.20 19.48
N TYR A 59 -4.18 8.40 18.18
CA TYR A 59 -3.25 9.40 17.63
C TYR A 59 -3.93 10.71 17.22
N ASP A 60 -5.20 10.91 17.59
CA ASP A 60 -6.01 12.08 17.26
C ASP A 60 -5.96 12.46 15.76
N LEU A 61 -6.17 11.45 14.90
CA LEU A 61 -6.04 11.61 13.45
C LEU A 61 -7.30 12.25 12.83
N PRO A 62 -7.17 12.96 11.70
CA PRO A 62 -8.30 13.44 10.92
C PRO A 62 -9.03 12.31 10.20
N LYS A 63 -9.89 12.68 9.25
CA LYS A 63 -10.69 11.70 8.49
C LYS A 63 -9.76 10.72 7.78
N ILE A 64 -10.14 9.44 7.82
CA ILE A 64 -9.42 8.38 7.09
C ILE A 64 -10.29 7.93 5.92
N TYR A 65 -9.75 8.03 4.73
CA TYR A 65 -10.42 7.69 3.48
C TYR A 65 -10.02 6.27 3.09
N LEU A 66 -11.00 5.37 2.98
CA LEU A 66 -10.77 3.96 2.68
C LEU A 66 -11.26 3.61 1.27
N PHE A 67 -10.41 2.93 0.52
CA PHE A 67 -10.65 2.53 -0.87
C PHE A 67 -10.47 1.02 -1.01
N ASN A 68 -11.25 0.41 -1.91
CA ASN A 68 -11.03 -0.95 -2.36
C ASN A 68 -10.15 -0.92 -3.62
N THR A 69 -9.16 -1.81 -3.71
CA THR A 69 -8.19 -1.83 -4.83
C THR A 69 -8.69 -2.59 -6.07
N GLY A 70 -10.00 -2.88 -6.10
CA GLY A 70 -10.69 -3.65 -7.14
C GLY A 70 -10.63 -5.16 -6.94
N ALA A 71 -9.90 -5.66 -5.94
CA ALA A 71 -9.95 -7.07 -5.52
C ALA A 71 -10.72 -7.24 -4.19
N PRO A 72 -11.44 -8.36 -4.00
CA PRO A 72 -12.13 -8.65 -2.75
C PRO A 72 -11.14 -8.67 -1.59
N ARG A 73 -11.47 -7.99 -0.49
CA ARG A 73 -10.66 -7.95 0.74
C ARG A 73 -9.28 -7.28 0.61
N HIS A 74 -9.02 -6.55 -0.48
CA HIS A 74 -7.84 -5.70 -0.63
C HIS A 74 -8.22 -4.24 -0.51
N TRP A 75 -7.53 -3.50 0.36
CA TRP A 75 -7.91 -2.15 0.72
C TRP A 75 -6.71 -1.26 0.92
N MET A 76 -6.87 0.00 0.59
CA MET A 76 -5.89 1.04 0.87
C MET A 76 -6.57 2.18 1.62
N ALA A 77 -5.84 2.83 2.52
CA ALA A 77 -6.35 3.95 3.29
C ALA A 77 -5.39 5.14 3.24
N TYR A 78 -5.97 6.34 3.23
CA TYR A 78 -5.25 7.61 3.28
C TYR A 78 -5.75 8.43 4.46
N CYS A 79 -4.82 9.05 5.18
CA CYS A 79 -5.13 10.04 6.20
C CYS A 79 -4.22 11.25 5.96
N PHE A 80 -4.85 12.39 5.67
CA PHE A 80 -4.19 13.65 5.32
C PHE A 80 -3.73 14.38 6.57
N LYS A 81 -2.82 13.71 7.29
CA LYS A 81 -2.12 14.20 8.47
C LYS A 81 -0.62 14.24 8.18
N ARG A 82 -0.01 15.39 8.30
CA ARG A 82 1.44 15.57 8.23
C ARG A 82 2.08 15.02 9.50
N VAL A 83 2.99 14.08 9.33
CA VAL A 83 3.72 13.43 10.41
C VAL A 83 5.20 13.28 10.06
N THR A 84 6.05 13.27 11.07
CA THR A 84 7.45 12.91 10.89
C THR A 84 7.57 11.44 10.48
N TRP A 85 8.66 11.06 9.81
CA TRP A 85 8.88 9.67 9.41
C TRP A 85 8.88 8.68 10.59
N ARG A 86 9.40 9.12 11.75
CA ARG A 86 9.37 8.33 12.98
C ARG A 86 7.93 8.02 13.41
N LEU A 87 7.08 9.05 13.46
CA LEU A 87 5.68 8.91 13.85
C LEU A 87 4.87 8.13 12.81
N TRP A 88 5.18 8.29 11.53
CA TRP A 88 4.61 7.48 10.46
C TRP A 88 4.83 5.97 10.72
N LYS A 89 6.08 5.57 10.98
CA LYS A 89 6.43 4.17 11.25
C LYS A 89 5.72 3.64 12.49
N GLU A 90 5.69 4.43 13.55
CA GLU A 90 5.01 4.09 14.80
C GLU A 90 3.52 3.80 14.56
N ILE A 91 2.80 4.73 13.91
CA ILE A 91 1.38 4.61 13.64
C ILE A 91 1.09 3.41 12.73
N VAL A 92 1.83 3.25 11.63
CA VAL A 92 1.61 2.16 10.68
C VAL A 92 1.93 0.80 11.30
N ALA A 93 3.01 0.69 12.09
CA ALA A 93 3.35 -0.55 12.81
C ALA A 93 2.34 -0.89 13.91
N PHE A 94 1.75 0.12 14.55
CA PHE A 94 0.72 -0.07 15.56
C PHE A 94 -0.62 -0.56 14.94
N THR A 95 -0.93 -0.16 13.71
CA THR A 95 -2.15 -0.58 13.01
C THR A 95 -2.12 -2.08 12.69
N LYS A 96 -3.01 -2.85 13.33
CA LYS A 96 -3.15 -4.28 13.05
C LYS A 96 -3.61 -4.53 11.61
N HIS A 97 -3.15 -5.65 11.05
CA HIS A 97 -3.50 -6.17 9.72
C HIS A 97 -2.94 -5.40 8.51
N VAL A 98 -2.10 -4.38 8.72
CA VAL A 98 -1.32 -3.78 7.62
C VAL A 98 -0.52 -4.88 6.93
N ASP A 99 -0.47 -4.86 5.59
CA ASP A 99 0.36 -5.78 4.84
C ASP A 99 1.83 -5.67 5.29
N PRO A 100 2.43 -6.76 5.81
CA PRO A 100 3.82 -6.74 6.22
C PRO A 100 4.80 -6.39 5.10
N GLN A 101 4.50 -6.73 3.84
CA GLN A 101 5.37 -6.39 2.71
C GLN A 101 5.32 -4.89 2.42
N TYR A 102 4.13 -4.31 2.35
CA TYR A 102 3.94 -2.87 2.30
C TYR A 102 4.77 -2.16 3.38
N TYR A 103 4.61 -2.55 4.65
CA TYR A 103 5.35 -1.91 5.74
C TYR A 103 6.87 -2.07 5.59
N LYS A 104 7.34 -3.29 5.30
CA LYS A 104 8.77 -3.59 5.10
C LYS A 104 9.38 -2.73 3.99
N PHE A 105 8.75 -2.69 2.81
CA PHE A 105 9.26 -1.90 1.69
C PHE A 105 9.17 -0.41 1.96
N SER A 106 8.14 0.04 2.69
CA SER A 106 8.02 1.44 3.09
C SER A 106 9.18 1.87 3.99
N VAL A 107 9.53 1.03 4.97
CA VAL A 107 10.69 1.26 5.86
C VAL A 107 11.99 1.25 5.07
N TYR A 108 12.19 0.27 4.18
CA TYR A 108 13.41 0.17 3.37
C TYR A 108 13.63 1.36 2.43
N ARG A 109 12.56 1.95 1.91
CA ARG A 109 12.62 3.08 0.96
C ARG A 109 12.53 4.45 1.62
N ASP A 110 12.34 4.50 2.94
CA ASP A 110 12.03 5.72 3.70
C ASP A 110 10.81 6.49 3.17
N HIS A 111 9.80 5.77 2.67
CA HIS A 111 8.46 6.28 2.36
C HIS A 111 7.52 5.13 2.01
N GLY A 112 6.24 5.23 2.39
CA GLY A 112 5.19 4.38 1.83
C GLY A 112 4.78 4.79 0.42
N THR A 113 4.33 3.82 -0.39
CA THR A 113 3.82 4.04 -1.76
C THR A 113 2.51 3.28 -1.92
N LEU A 114 1.44 3.97 -2.35
CA LEU A 114 0.17 3.33 -2.70
C LEU A 114 -0.15 3.56 -4.17
N ARG A 115 -0.70 2.53 -4.82
CA ARG A 115 -1.14 2.61 -6.21
C ARG A 115 -2.34 3.53 -6.34
N VAL A 116 -2.36 4.35 -7.39
CA VAL A 116 -3.51 5.21 -7.77
C VAL A 116 -4.10 4.85 -9.13
N SER A 117 -3.35 4.16 -10.00
CA SER A 117 -3.86 3.68 -11.27
C SER A 117 -4.59 2.35 -11.14
N GLN A 118 -5.29 1.95 -12.20
CA GLN A 118 -5.77 0.59 -12.34
C GLN A 118 -4.59 -0.40 -12.40
N LYS A 119 -4.82 -1.63 -11.96
CA LYS A 119 -3.93 -2.78 -12.16
C LYS A 119 -4.72 -3.89 -12.82
N CYS A 120 -4.33 -4.35 -13.99
CA CYS A 120 -5.02 -5.42 -14.71
C CYS A 120 -6.54 -5.14 -14.88
N GLY A 121 -6.92 -3.90 -15.20
CA GLY A 121 -8.33 -3.48 -15.30
C GLY A 121 -9.08 -3.31 -13.98
N ARG A 122 -8.45 -3.56 -12.83
CA ARG A 122 -9.05 -3.38 -11.50
C ARG A 122 -9.05 -1.91 -11.08
N GLU A 123 -10.24 -1.34 -11.01
CA GLU A 123 -10.46 0.04 -10.55
C GLU A 123 -10.40 0.20 -9.03
N ILE A 124 -9.81 1.32 -8.60
CA ILE A 124 -9.83 1.74 -7.21
C ILE A 124 -11.14 2.47 -6.94
N LYS A 125 -11.91 1.99 -5.95
CA LYS A 125 -13.22 2.57 -5.61
C LYS A 125 -13.23 3.02 -4.16
N ARG A 126 -13.56 4.29 -3.91
CA ARG A 126 -13.76 4.81 -2.55
C ARG A 126 -14.91 4.03 -1.91
N LYS A 127 -14.65 3.42 -0.75
CA LYS A 127 -15.63 2.59 -0.06
C LYS A 127 -16.31 3.31 1.09
N LEU A 128 -15.54 3.96 1.95
CA LEU A 128 -16.05 4.70 3.11
C LEU A 128 -15.08 5.76 3.59
N VAL A 129 -15.57 6.63 4.46
CA VAL A 129 -14.75 7.59 5.22
C VAL A 129 -14.98 7.32 6.70
N ILE A 130 -13.90 7.18 7.47
CA ILE A 130 -13.96 7.13 8.93
C ILE A 130 -13.94 8.58 9.42
N PRO A 131 -15.04 9.07 10.03
CA PRO A 131 -15.15 10.47 10.39
C PRO A 131 -14.20 10.84 11.54
N SER A 132 -13.82 12.10 11.58
CA SER A 132 -13.07 12.71 12.68
C SER A 132 -13.46 14.18 12.79
N PRO A 133 -13.49 14.77 14.00
CA PRO A 133 -13.61 16.21 14.16
C PRO A 133 -12.33 16.94 13.75
N GLN A 134 -11.17 16.26 13.74
CA GLN A 134 -9.90 16.87 13.38
C GLN A 134 -9.84 17.21 11.88
N PRO A 135 -9.38 18.42 11.52
CA PRO A 135 -9.21 18.82 10.13
C PRO A 135 -7.99 18.12 9.49
N ASN A 136 -8.04 17.94 8.18
CA ASN A 136 -6.85 17.56 7.41
C ASN A 136 -5.85 18.72 7.41
N ASP A 137 -4.55 18.44 7.44
CA ASP A 137 -3.47 19.44 7.36
C ASP A 137 -2.52 19.21 6.16
N VAL A 138 -2.93 18.32 5.26
CA VAL A 138 -2.31 18.06 3.95
C VAL A 138 -3.41 18.12 2.90
N THR A 139 -3.17 18.82 1.80
CA THR A 139 -4.05 18.84 0.63
C THR A 139 -3.56 17.87 -0.45
N MET A 140 -4.41 17.55 -1.43
CA MET A 140 -4.01 16.67 -2.53
C MET A 140 -2.91 17.29 -3.40
N ASP A 141 -2.84 18.62 -3.47
CA ASP A 141 -1.89 19.34 -4.31
C ASP A 141 -0.46 19.26 -3.75
N GLU A 142 -0.32 18.96 -2.45
CA GLU A 142 0.97 18.74 -1.79
C GLU A 142 1.53 17.33 -2.03
N LEU A 143 0.76 16.46 -2.70
CA LEU A 143 1.23 15.16 -3.17
C LEU A 143 2.08 15.35 -4.42
N GLU A 144 3.36 15.62 -4.23
CA GLU A 144 4.28 15.92 -5.36
C GLU A 144 5.01 14.68 -5.88
N SER A 145 5.07 13.61 -5.07
CA SER A 145 5.91 12.44 -5.37
C SER A 145 5.10 11.31 -5.99
N TRP A 146 5.06 11.30 -7.33
CA TRP A 146 4.42 10.26 -8.14
C TRP A 146 5.47 9.34 -8.74
N VAL A 147 5.17 8.04 -8.79
CA VAL A 147 6.10 7.03 -9.30
C VAL A 147 5.38 6.07 -10.22
N LYS A 148 5.98 5.81 -11.38
CA LYS A 148 5.62 4.68 -12.23
C LYS A 148 6.49 3.49 -11.84
N TYR A 149 5.88 2.34 -11.56
CA TYR A 149 6.60 1.13 -11.21
C TYR A 149 5.92 -0.12 -11.74
N GLU A 150 6.71 -1.18 -11.86
CA GLU A 150 6.24 -2.49 -12.30
C GLU A 150 5.77 -3.33 -11.12
N THR A 151 4.67 -4.05 -11.30
CA THR A 151 4.17 -5.03 -10.34
C THR A 151 3.79 -6.32 -11.05
N LEU A 152 3.77 -7.44 -10.34
CA LEU A 152 3.33 -8.71 -10.90
C LEU A 152 1.87 -8.61 -11.36
N THR A 153 1.59 -9.08 -12.57
CA THR A 153 0.24 -9.25 -13.07
C THR A 153 -0.51 -10.25 -12.19
N ASP A 154 -1.77 -9.96 -11.84
CA ASP A 154 -2.59 -10.98 -11.20
C ASP A 154 -2.90 -12.03 -12.26
N LEU A 155 -2.36 -13.24 -12.13
CA LEU A 155 -2.76 -14.34 -13.00
C LEU A 155 -4.23 -14.59 -12.73
N SER A 156 -5.08 -14.52 -13.75
CA SER A 156 -6.43 -15.03 -13.63
C SER A 156 -6.37 -16.53 -13.27
N PRO A 157 -7.42 -17.12 -12.67
CA PRO A 157 -7.47 -18.56 -12.48
C PRO A 157 -7.22 -19.36 -13.77
N GLU A 158 -7.52 -18.80 -14.96
CA GLU A 158 -7.16 -19.40 -16.24
C GLU A 158 -5.65 -19.35 -16.53
N GLY A 159 -4.97 -18.24 -16.23
CA GLY A 159 -3.52 -18.11 -16.43
C GLY A 159 -2.66 -19.01 -15.54
N ILE A 160 -3.20 -19.49 -14.41
CA ILE A 160 -2.55 -20.51 -13.56
C ILE A 160 -2.56 -21.88 -14.26
N LYS A 161 -3.60 -22.21 -15.06
CA LYS A 161 -3.68 -23.50 -15.77
C LYS A 161 -2.63 -23.62 -16.88
N GLU A 162 -2.31 -22.53 -17.57
CA GLU A 162 -1.29 -22.55 -18.64
C GLU A 162 0.14 -22.71 -18.11
N LEU A 163 0.43 -22.26 -16.88
CA LEU A 163 1.75 -22.39 -16.26
C LEU A 163 2.06 -23.79 -15.71
N VAL A 164 1.07 -24.68 -15.60
CA VAL A 164 1.23 -26.07 -15.13
C VAL A 164 1.38 -27.04 -16.30
N VAL A 165 1.25 -26.57 -17.54
CA VAL A 165 1.45 -27.36 -18.77
C VAL A 165 2.76 -26.93 -19.45
N ILE A 166 3.89 -27.04 -18.74
CA ILE A 166 5.25 -27.07 -19.31
C ILE A 166 6.09 -28.06 -18.51
#